data_AF-A0A956KDU6-F1
#
_entry.id   AF-A0A956KDU6-F1
#
_cell.length_a   1.000
_cell.length_b   1.000
_cell.length_c   1.000
_cell.angle_alpha   90.00
_cell.angle_beta   90.00
_cell.angle_gamma   90.00
#
_symmetry.space_group_name_H-M   'P 1'
#
loop_
_entity.id
_entity.type
_entity.pdbx_description
1 polymer ?
#
loop_
_entity_poly.entity_id
_entity_poly.type
_entity_poly.pdbx_seq_one_letter_code
_entity_poly.pdbx_strand_id
1 'polypeptide(L)'
;MKGLPPSGPRRRVGVVLTLALAACSSEGRPPSVDPSPVSVEPAPAPVEAPEPEVSQETPVQATVEAAPPPAPRLEHDLDRFRRETPRCREDVGHCFSLALHLVMLEAPDGRVPVQTIDWVAAQVRVAQELYAPIDASFQVDSVDALPGEIVEVNTRSERDALGHGRFSPGAAHVFVVARLGDIDIAGEEIRGVHWRDRADRSRRWVILSRIAADRVLSHELGHFFGLPHSDYPESIMNKSPRADPPWSERGFVAAEYTRMRRHRDRMLASGMLINHAAQR
;
A
#
# COMPACT_ATOMS: atom_id res chain seq x y z
N MET A 1 -43.37 43.52 -17.57
CA MET A 1 -41.97 43.54 -18.02
C MET A 1 -41.26 44.70 -17.32
N LYS A 2 -40.44 44.43 -16.30
CA LYS A 2 -39.64 45.44 -15.59
C LYS A 2 -38.16 45.11 -15.84
N GLY A 3 -37.44 46.04 -16.45
CA GLY A 3 -36.06 45.88 -16.89
C GLY A 3 -35.05 45.90 -15.74
N LEU A 4 -34.07 44.99 -15.81
CA LEU A 4 -32.88 44.96 -14.97
C LEU A 4 -31.84 45.98 -15.49
N PRO A 5 -31.09 46.66 -14.61
CA PRO A 5 -30.03 47.57 -15.01
C PRO A 5 -28.72 46.83 -15.40
N PRO A 6 -27.87 47.45 -16.24
CA PRO A 6 -26.68 46.81 -16.81
C PRO A 6 -25.56 46.63 -15.78
N SER A 7 -24.86 45.49 -15.90
CA SER A 7 -23.72 45.10 -15.07
C SER A 7 -22.47 45.91 -15.42
N GLY A 8 -21.94 46.66 -14.46
CA GLY A 8 -20.65 47.35 -14.58
C GLY A 8 -19.44 46.41 -14.45
N PRO A 9 -18.24 46.86 -14.88
CA PRO A 9 -17.05 46.02 -14.96
C PRO A 9 -16.47 45.71 -13.57
N ARG A 10 -16.22 44.42 -13.29
CA ARG A 10 -15.58 43.93 -12.07
C ARG A 10 -14.09 44.31 -12.06
N ARG A 11 -13.69 45.19 -11.14
CA ARG A 11 -12.29 45.47 -10.82
C ARG A 11 -11.62 44.21 -10.27
N ARG A 12 -10.50 43.81 -10.88
CA ARG A 12 -9.58 42.80 -10.34
C ARG A 12 -8.80 43.43 -9.19
N VAL A 13 -9.03 42.97 -7.97
CA VAL A 13 -8.16 43.26 -6.82
C VAL A 13 -7.03 42.23 -6.87
N GLY A 14 -5.83 42.70 -7.21
CA GLY A 14 -4.61 41.91 -7.09
C GLY A 14 -4.24 41.76 -5.62
N VAL A 15 -4.28 40.54 -5.12
CA VAL A 15 -3.71 40.19 -3.81
C VAL A 15 -2.23 39.95 -4.03
N VAL A 16 -1.41 40.89 -3.58
CA VAL A 16 0.05 40.75 -3.46
C VAL A 16 0.31 39.89 -2.23
N LEU A 17 0.73 38.64 -2.44
CA LEU A 17 1.14 37.74 -1.38
C LEU A 17 2.61 38.02 -1.04
N THR A 18 2.83 38.72 0.07
CA THR A 18 4.16 38.95 0.64
C THR A 18 4.69 37.63 1.20
N LEU A 19 5.70 37.04 0.54
CA LEU A 19 6.49 35.95 1.11
C LEU A 19 7.34 36.52 2.27
N ALA A 20 7.03 36.11 3.49
CA ALA A 20 7.95 36.25 4.62
C ALA A 20 8.94 35.08 4.59
N LEU A 21 10.17 35.37 4.18
CA LEU A 21 11.35 34.53 4.40
C LEU A 21 11.69 34.58 5.89
N ALA A 22 11.38 33.52 6.63
CA ALA A 22 11.92 33.31 7.97
C ALA A 22 13.33 32.74 7.84
N ALA A 23 14.32 33.57 8.13
CA ALA A 23 15.71 33.18 8.33
C ALA A 23 15.87 32.54 9.72
N CYS A 24 16.27 31.27 9.77
CA CYS A 24 16.86 30.65 10.95
C CYS A 24 18.38 30.54 10.76
N SER A 25 19.11 31.54 11.25
CA SER A 25 20.40 31.33 11.91
C SER A 25 20.11 30.65 13.27
N SER A 26 20.94 29.86 13.92
CA SER A 26 22.39 29.75 13.99
C SER A 26 22.75 28.47 14.77
N GLU A 27 23.89 27.87 14.43
CA GLU A 27 24.89 27.33 15.37
C GLU A 27 24.54 26.15 16.31
N GLY A 28 25.12 25.00 15.97
CA GLY A 28 25.33 23.86 16.87
C GLY A 28 26.36 22.91 16.29
N ARG A 29 27.63 23.33 16.26
CA ARG A 29 28.77 22.47 15.86
C ARG A 29 28.98 21.42 16.95
N PRO A 30 28.83 20.11 16.69
CA PRO A 30 29.15 19.09 17.68
C PRO A 30 30.67 19.06 17.94
N PRO A 31 31.11 18.72 19.16
CA PRO A 31 32.52 18.55 19.46
C PRO A 31 33.11 17.43 18.61
N SER A 32 34.25 17.73 17.98
CA SER A 32 35.09 16.77 17.27
C SER A 32 35.63 15.78 18.31
N VAL A 33 35.22 14.52 18.23
CA VAL A 33 35.80 13.44 19.03
C VAL A 33 36.95 12.87 18.20
N ASP A 34 38.17 13.05 18.69
CA ASP A 34 39.36 12.40 18.14
C ASP A 34 39.23 10.88 18.25
N PRO A 35 39.32 10.12 17.14
CA PRO A 35 39.43 8.68 17.22
C PRO A 35 40.86 8.29 17.64
N SER A 36 40.99 7.77 18.86
CA SER A 36 42.20 7.04 19.27
C SER A 36 42.47 5.88 18.31
N PRO A 37 43.74 5.65 17.91
CA PRO A 37 44.10 4.54 17.04
C PRO A 37 43.92 3.21 17.77
N VAL A 38 43.03 2.36 17.26
CA VAL A 38 42.93 0.95 17.67
C VAL A 38 44.05 0.19 16.97
N SER A 39 44.98 -0.37 17.76
CA SER A 39 45.98 -1.32 17.29
C SER A 39 45.28 -2.57 16.76
N VAL A 40 45.39 -2.80 15.46
CA VAL A 40 44.94 -4.03 14.79
C VAL A 40 46.04 -5.07 14.93
N GLU A 41 45.79 -6.13 15.68
CA GLU A 41 46.63 -7.33 15.66
C GLU A 41 46.56 -8.01 14.28
N PRO A 42 47.69 -8.49 13.73
CA PRO A 42 47.71 -9.18 12.45
C PRO A 42 47.01 -10.55 12.54
N ALA A 43 46.14 -10.81 11.57
CA ALA A 43 45.47 -12.10 11.42
C ALA A 43 46.48 -13.23 11.14
N PRO A 44 46.30 -14.43 11.74
CA PRO A 44 47.14 -15.58 11.45
C PRO A 44 46.93 -16.07 10.01
N ALA A 45 48.01 -16.56 9.41
CA ALA A 45 48.04 -17.08 8.04
C ALA A 45 47.10 -18.29 7.86
N PRO A 46 46.48 -18.43 6.67
CA PRO A 46 45.62 -19.57 6.37
C PRO A 46 46.45 -20.85 6.28
N VAL A 47 46.04 -21.86 7.05
CA VAL A 47 46.56 -23.23 6.94
C VAL A 47 45.91 -23.90 5.74
N GLU A 48 46.74 -24.31 4.79
CA GLU A 48 46.39 -25.01 3.56
C GLU A 48 45.76 -26.37 3.90
N ALA A 49 44.50 -26.56 3.50
CA ALA A 49 43.77 -27.80 3.72
C ALA A 49 44.14 -28.83 2.63
N PRO A 50 44.29 -30.13 2.97
CA PRO A 50 44.61 -31.17 2.00
C PRO A 50 43.45 -31.43 1.03
N GLU A 51 43.83 -31.69 -0.23
CA GLU A 51 42.94 -31.87 -1.37
C GLU A 51 42.04 -33.12 -1.28
N PRO A 52 40.78 -32.97 -1.73
CA PRO A 52 39.86 -34.01 -2.17
C PRO A 52 40.40 -35.27 -2.83
N GLU A 53 40.45 -36.43 -2.19
CA GLU A 53 40.67 -37.69 -2.91
C GLU A 53 39.44 -38.01 -3.79
N VAL A 54 39.61 -37.89 -5.11
CA VAL A 54 38.56 -38.10 -6.13
C VAL A 54 38.22 -39.59 -6.21
N SER A 55 37.13 -39.99 -5.55
CA SER A 55 36.53 -41.30 -5.73
C SER A 55 35.62 -41.30 -6.96
N GLN A 56 35.97 -42.12 -7.94
CA GLN A 56 35.20 -42.33 -9.17
C GLN A 56 34.01 -43.24 -8.89
N GLU A 57 32.83 -42.67 -8.66
CA GLU A 57 31.57 -43.42 -8.61
C GLU A 57 31.05 -43.74 -10.01
N THR A 58 30.52 -44.96 -10.16
CA THR A 58 30.06 -45.55 -11.41
C THR A 58 28.68 -44.99 -11.77
N PRO A 59 28.39 -44.64 -13.03
CA PRO A 59 27.13 -44.00 -13.39
C PRO A 59 25.96 -44.99 -13.34
N VAL A 60 25.12 -44.86 -12.31
CA VAL A 60 23.82 -45.51 -12.25
C VAL A 60 22.87 -44.74 -13.16
N GLN A 61 22.47 -45.37 -14.27
CA GLN A 61 21.46 -44.82 -15.18
C GLN A 61 20.09 -44.85 -14.49
N ALA A 62 19.75 -43.76 -13.80
CA ALA A 62 18.40 -43.50 -13.32
C ALA A 62 17.50 -43.20 -14.54
N THR A 63 16.53 -44.08 -14.80
CA THR A 63 15.40 -43.78 -15.67
C THR A 63 14.66 -42.58 -15.09
N VAL A 64 14.81 -41.42 -15.73
CA VAL A 64 14.09 -40.19 -15.41
C VAL A 64 12.65 -40.38 -15.83
N GLU A 65 11.81 -40.85 -14.91
CA GLU A 65 10.36 -40.79 -15.06
C GLU A 65 9.98 -39.31 -15.12
N ALA A 66 9.46 -38.89 -16.29
CA ALA A 66 9.15 -37.49 -16.55
C ALA A 66 8.14 -36.99 -15.52
N ALA A 67 8.56 -36.05 -14.67
CA ALA A 67 7.69 -35.43 -13.69
C ALA A 67 6.44 -34.86 -14.40
N PRO A 68 5.22 -35.11 -13.88
CA PRO A 68 4.01 -34.61 -14.48
C PRO A 68 4.05 -33.06 -14.55
N PRO A 69 3.43 -32.46 -15.58
CA PRO A 69 3.43 -31.01 -15.76
C PRO A 69 2.88 -30.31 -14.50
N PRO A 70 3.54 -29.27 -13.97
CA PRO A 70 3.07 -28.54 -12.80
C PRO A 70 1.71 -27.89 -13.07
N ALA A 71 0.82 -28.00 -12.08
CA ALA A 71 -0.62 -27.90 -12.29
C ALA A 71 -1.16 -26.46 -12.52
N PRO A 72 -2.26 -26.30 -13.29
CA PRO A 72 -3.02 -25.06 -13.51
C PRO A 72 -3.82 -24.55 -12.28
N ARG A 73 -3.38 -24.87 -11.05
CA ARG A 73 -4.14 -24.57 -9.82
C ARG A 73 -4.09 -23.09 -9.43
N LEU A 74 -2.92 -22.46 -9.58
CA LEU A 74 -2.70 -21.12 -9.04
C LEU A 74 -3.58 -20.04 -9.71
N GLU A 75 -3.69 -20.05 -11.04
CA GLU A 75 -4.50 -19.06 -11.76
C GLU A 75 -6.00 -19.18 -11.41
N HIS A 76 -6.49 -20.42 -11.26
CA HIS A 76 -7.86 -20.67 -10.84
C HIS A 76 -8.13 -20.12 -9.44
N ASP A 77 -7.17 -20.26 -8.52
CA ASP A 77 -7.29 -19.78 -7.14
C ASP A 77 -7.25 -18.25 -7.05
N LEU A 78 -6.44 -17.57 -7.86
CA LEU A 78 -6.39 -16.10 -7.89
C LEU A 78 -7.68 -15.50 -8.45
N ASP A 79 -8.29 -16.08 -9.50
CA ASP A 79 -9.54 -15.55 -10.05
C ASP A 79 -10.70 -15.65 -9.04
N ARG A 80 -10.63 -16.57 -8.07
CA ARG A 80 -11.62 -16.63 -6.98
C ARG A 80 -11.63 -15.36 -6.14
N PHE A 81 -10.48 -14.73 -5.86
CA PHE A 81 -10.45 -13.43 -5.17
C PHE A 81 -11.23 -12.37 -5.94
N ARG A 82 -11.13 -12.34 -7.27
CA ARG A 82 -11.90 -11.40 -8.10
C ARG A 82 -13.40 -11.72 -8.08
N ARG A 83 -13.77 -13.00 -8.15
CA ARG A 83 -15.19 -13.42 -8.28
C ARG A 83 -15.95 -13.43 -6.95
N GLU A 84 -15.29 -13.82 -5.87
CA GLU A 84 -15.93 -14.10 -4.57
C GLU A 84 -15.79 -12.93 -3.58
N THR A 85 -14.95 -11.93 -3.87
CA THR A 85 -14.98 -10.68 -3.10
C THR A 85 -16.18 -9.80 -3.50
N PRO A 86 -16.67 -8.93 -2.59
CA PRO A 86 -17.82 -8.08 -2.86
C PRO A 86 -17.63 -7.22 -4.11
N ARG A 87 -18.65 -7.21 -4.97
CA ARG A 87 -18.74 -6.27 -6.09
C ARG A 87 -19.13 -4.88 -5.59
N CYS A 88 -18.93 -3.88 -6.42
CA CYS A 88 -19.34 -2.53 -6.07
C CYS A 88 -20.84 -2.46 -5.79
N ARG A 89 -21.19 -1.76 -4.72
CA ARG A 89 -22.58 -1.47 -4.38
C ARG A 89 -23.31 -0.79 -5.54
N GLU A 90 -24.61 -1.07 -5.65
CA GLU A 90 -25.47 -0.52 -6.70
C GLU A 90 -26.04 0.85 -6.33
N ASP A 91 -26.05 1.19 -5.04
CA ASP A 91 -26.61 2.44 -4.50
C ASP A 91 -25.61 3.61 -4.48
N VAL A 92 -24.43 3.45 -5.10
CA VAL A 92 -23.42 4.52 -5.21
C VAL A 92 -23.09 4.83 -6.67
N GLY A 93 -22.80 6.10 -6.96
CA GLY A 93 -22.50 6.63 -8.29
C GLY A 93 -21.07 6.37 -8.78
N HIS A 94 -20.14 6.00 -7.89
CA HIS A 94 -18.76 5.69 -8.27
C HIS A 94 -18.32 4.28 -7.83
N CYS A 95 -17.90 3.48 -8.80
CA CYS A 95 -17.25 2.18 -8.57
C CYS A 95 -15.78 2.25 -8.99
N PHE A 96 -14.87 2.05 -8.04
CA PHE A 96 -13.43 2.07 -8.26
C PHE A 96 -12.82 0.67 -8.18
N SER A 97 -11.86 0.41 -9.05
CA SER A 97 -11.13 -0.85 -9.09
C SER A 97 -10.00 -0.88 -8.06
N LEU A 98 -9.89 -2.02 -7.38
CA LEU A 98 -8.72 -2.43 -6.63
C LEU A 98 -7.93 -3.42 -7.48
N ALA A 99 -6.66 -3.09 -7.75
CA ALA A 99 -5.71 -4.03 -8.32
C ALA A 99 -4.97 -4.71 -7.16
N LEU A 100 -5.32 -5.97 -6.89
CA LEU A 100 -4.84 -6.71 -5.73
C LEU A 100 -3.56 -7.46 -6.06
N HIS A 101 -2.51 -7.28 -5.27
CA HIS A 101 -1.22 -7.95 -5.43
C HIS A 101 -0.96 -8.80 -4.18
N LEU A 102 -0.97 -10.13 -4.30
CA LEU A 102 -0.89 -11.04 -3.17
C LEU A 102 0.45 -11.77 -3.14
N VAL A 103 1.18 -11.67 -2.03
CA VAL A 103 2.31 -12.58 -1.79
C VAL A 103 1.82 -14.02 -1.75
N MET A 104 2.55 -14.88 -2.46
CA MET A 104 2.35 -16.31 -2.46
C MET A 104 3.42 -16.96 -1.57
N LEU A 105 2.99 -17.74 -0.58
CA LEU A 105 3.85 -18.50 0.33
C LEU A 105 4.03 -19.92 -0.19
N GLU A 106 5.21 -20.49 -0.02
CA GLU A 106 5.45 -21.91 -0.29
C GLU A 106 4.77 -22.80 0.76
N ALA A 107 4.06 -23.83 0.31
CA ALA A 107 3.47 -24.88 1.15
C ALA A 107 3.70 -26.26 0.51
N PRO A 108 3.56 -27.37 1.27
CA PRO A 108 3.85 -28.72 0.74
C PRO A 108 3.09 -29.09 -0.54
N ASP A 109 1.84 -28.61 -0.68
CA ASP A 109 0.97 -28.91 -1.82
C ASP A 109 0.97 -27.82 -2.91
N GLY A 110 1.92 -26.88 -2.83
CA GLY A 110 2.08 -25.76 -3.76
C GLY A 110 2.05 -24.40 -3.08
N ARG A 111 1.96 -23.34 -3.88
CA ARG A 111 1.94 -21.97 -3.37
C ARG A 111 0.55 -21.56 -2.89
N VAL A 112 0.47 -20.97 -1.71
CA VAL A 112 -0.78 -20.49 -1.10
C VAL A 112 -0.74 -18.97 -0.91
N PRO A 113 -1.83 -18.23 -1.13
CA PRO A 113 -1.85 -16.80 -0.88
C PRO A 113 -1.61 -16.50 0.60
N VAL A 114 -0.92 -15.39 0.89
CA VAL A 114 -0.65 -14.94 2.27
C VAL A 114 -1.91 -14.65 3.09
N GLN A 115 -3.04 -14.42 2.42
CA GLN A 115 -4.34 -14.17 3.02
C GLN A 115 -5.47 -14.88 2.30
N THR A 116 -6.58 -15.10 2.99
CA THR A 116 -7.76 -15.77 2.45
C THR A 116 -8.69 -14.82 1.71
N ILE A 117 -9.58 -15.38 0.89
CA ILE A 117 -10.65 -14.63 0.21
C ILE A 117 -11.55 -13.93 1.24
N ASP A 118 -11.93 -14.62 2.32
CA ASP A 118 -12.78 -14.06 3.38
C ASP A 118 -12.15 -12.83 4.05
N TRP A 119 -10.83 -12.87 4.26
CA TRP A 119 -10.09 -11.75 4.81
C TRP A 119 -10.15 -10.54 3.86
N VAL A 120 -9.88 -10.74 2.56
CA VAL A 120 -9.95 -9.67 1.55
C VAL A 120 -11.38 -9.14 1.44
N ALA A 121 -12.37 -10.03 1.43
CA ALA A 121 -13.79 -9.69 1.36
C ALA A 121 -14.24 -8.84 2.57
N ALA A 122 -13.70 -9.10 3.77
CA ALA A 122 -13.95 -8.28 4.95
C ALA A 122 -13.39 -6.86 4.80
N GLN A 123 -12.13 -6.73 4.34
CA GLN A 123 -11.51 -5.42 4.08
C GLN A 123 -12.33 -4.61 3.07
N VAL A 124 -12.75 -5.25 1.98
CA VAL A 124 -13.54 -4.60 0.91
C VAL A 124 -14.91 -4.19 1.42
N ARG A 125 -15.64 -5.04 2.17
CA ARG A 125 -16.96 -4.67 2.74
C ARG A 125 -16.88 -3.43 3.61
N VAL A 126 -15.93 -3.41 4.56
CA VAL A 126 -15.75 -2.25 5.45
C VAL A 126 -15.39 -0.99 4.66
N ALA A 127 -14.54 -1.11 3.63
CA ALA A 127 -14.25 0.02 2.75
C ALA A 127 -15.49 0.50 1.99
N GLN A 128 -16.31 -0.40 1.45
CA GLN A 128 -17.55 -0.01 0.77
C GLN A 128 -18.52 0.73 1.70
N GLU A 129 -18.68 0.25 2.94
CA GLU A 129 -19.54 0.88 3.95
C GLU A 129 -19.05 2.28 4.32
N LEU A 130 -17.75 2.41 4.62
CA LEU A 130 -17.19 3.68 5.08
C LEU A 130 -17.09 4.75 3.98
N TYR A 131 -17.03 4.34 2.71
CA TYR A 131 -16.91 5.25 1.56
C TYR A 131 -18.23 5.54 0.85
N ALA A 132 -19.31 4.80 1.15
CA ALA A 132 -20.64 5.09 0.63
C ALA A 132 -21.10 6.54 0.87
N PRO A 133 -20.80 7.22 2.02
CA PRO A 133 -21.16 8.63 2.21
C PRO A 133 -20.49 9.62 1.24
N ILE A 134 -19.41 9.21 0.56
CA ILE A 134 -18.79 9.97 -0.52
C ILE A 134 -19.11 9.37 -1.89
N ASP A 135 -20.23 8.65 -1.99
CA ASP A 135 -20.77 8.08 -3.22
C ASP A 135 -19.75 7.18 -3.94
N ALA A 136 -18.93 6.46 -3.16
CA ALA A 136 -17.87 5.61 -3.67
C ALA A 136 -17.95 4.20 -3.11
N SER A 137 -17.69 3.22 -3.96
CA SER A 137 -17.53 1.81 -3.62
C SER A 137 -16.31 1.25 -4.33
N PHE A 138 -15.82 0.11 -3.85
CA PHE A 138 -14.66 -0.58 -4.38
C PHE A 138 -15.01 -2.00 -4.80
N GLN A 139 -14.28 -2.55 -5.77
CA GLN A 139 -14.29 -3.97 -6.09
C GLN A 139 -12.88 -4.43 -6.46
N VAL A 140 -12.57 -5.70 -6.24
CA VAL A 140 -11.35 -6.30 -6.80
C VAL A 140 -11.59 -6.58 -8.28
N ASP A 141 -10.77 -5.97 -9.14
CA ASP A 141 -10.92 -6.07 -10.60
C ASP A 141 -9.79 -6.88 -11.25
N SER A 142 -8.58 -6.80 -10.68
CA SER A 142 -7.44 -7.64 -11.03
C SER A 142 -6.78 -8.22 -9.79
N VAL A 143 -6.16 -9.39 -9.96
CA VAL A 143 -5.42 -10.09 -8.91
C VAL A 143 -4.13 -10.64 -9.50
N ASP A 144 -2.99 -10.22 -8.95
CA ASP A 144 -1.67 -10.63 -9.37
C ASP A 144 -0.94 -11.34 -8.22
N ALA A 145 -0.27 -12.45 -8.52
CA ALA A 145 0.64 -13.09 -7.58
C ALA A 145 1.96 -12.33 -7.50
N LEU A 146 2.39 -12.04 -6.29
CA LEU A 146 3.75 -11.61 -5.98
C LEU A 146 4.58 -12.83 -5.55
N PRO A 147 5.86 -12.86 -5.94
CA PRO A 147 6.69 -14.00 -5.63
C PRO A 147 7.12 -13.97 -4.15
N GLY A 148 7.53 -15.12 -3.63
CA GLY A 148 7.81 -15.34 -2.20
C GLY A 148 9.03 -14.58 -1.68
N GLU A 149 9.85 -13.96 -2.53
CA GLU A 149 10.98 -13.15 -2.09
C GLU A 149 10.54 -11.80 -1.49
N ILE A 150 9.29 -11.38 -1.77
CA ILE A 150 8.70 -10.12 -1.25
C ILE A 150 7.78 -10.39 -0.05
N VAL A 151 8.02 -11.48 0.67
CA VAL A 151 7.25 -11.89 1.86
C VAL A 151 7.31 -10.82 2.96
N GLU A 152 8.47 -10.20 3.12
CA GLU A 152 8.68 -9.14 4.10
C GLU A 152 9.10 -7.83 3.43
N VAL A 153 8.54 -6.72 3.91
CA VAL A 153 8.85 -5.38 3.43
C VAL A 153 9.26 -4.52 4.62
N ASN A 154 10.57 -4.29 4.76
CA ASN A 154 11.20 -3.70 5.94
C ASN A 154 11.81 -2.31 5.66
N THR A 155 12.03 -1.95 4.39
CA THR A 155 12.73 -0.73 4.01
C THR A 155 11.90 0.16 3.08
N ARG A 156 12.26 1.45 3.02
CA ARG A 156 11.69 2.40 2.07
C ARG A 156 11.92 1.98 0.60
N SER A 157 13.06 1.34 0.31
CA SER A 157 13.41 0.89 -1.04
C SER A 157 12.54 -0.29 -1.48
N GLU A 158 12.30 -1.25 -0.58
CA GLU A 158 11.39 -2.37 -0.86
C GLU A 158 9.96 -1.88 -1.08
N ARG A 159 9.50 -0.89 -0.28
CA ARG A 159 8.19 -0.27 -0.48
C ARG A 159 8.05 0.37 -1.86
N ASP A 160 9.08 1.07 -2.35
CA ASP A 160 9.11 1.62 -3.72
C ASP A 160 9.05 0.50 -4.77
N ALA A 161 9.88 -0.54 -4.61
CA ALA A 161 10.03 -1.63 -5.56
C ALA A 161 8.73 -2.41 -5.80
N LEU A 162 7.84 -2.50 -4.81
CA LEU A 162 6.51 -3.12 -4.95
C LEU A 162 5.73 -2.53 -6.14
N GLY A 163 5.65 -1.20 -6.21
CA GLY A 163 4.90 -0.51 -7.26
C GLY A 163 5.63 -0.40 -8.59
N HIS A 164 6.95 -0.59 -8.62
CA HIS A 164 7.74 -0.51 -9.83
C HIS A 164 7.38 -1.64 -10.80
N GLY A 165 7.00 -1.25 -12.03
CA GLY A 165 6.53 -2.17 -13.07
C GLY A 165 5.09 -2.68 -12.89
N ARG A 166 4.44 -2.40 -11.75
CA ARG A 166 3.06 -2.85 -11.46
C ARG A 166 2.06 -1.71 -11.39
N PHE A 167 2.48 -0.52 -11.00
CA PHE A 167 1.60 0.64 -10.91
C PHE A 167 1.02 1.00 -12.28
N SER A 168 -0.29 1.23 -12.29
CA SER A 168 -1.03 1.78 -13.41
C SER A 168 -2.09 2.76 -12.91
N PRO A 169 -2.41 3.82 -13.67
CA PRO A 169 -3.56 4.66 -13.37
C PRO A 169 -4.86 3.88 -13.62
N GLY A 170 -5.95 4.33 -12.99
CA GLY A 170 -7.29 3.78 -13.17
C GLY A 170 -7.76 2.86 -12.04
N ALA A 171 -6.83 2.35 -11.23
CA ALA A 171 -7.12 1.51 -10.07
C ALA A 171 -6.30 1.93 -8.84
N ALA A 172 -6.80 1.61 -7.65
CA ALA A 172 -5.99 1.66 -6.43
C ALA A 172 -5.24 0.32 -6.29
N HIS A 173 -3.92 0.35 -6.39
CA HIS A 173 -3.09 -0.83 -6.18
C HIS A 173 -2.99 -1.15 -4.68
N VAL A 174 -3.31 -2.40 -4.31
CA VAL A 174 -3.28 -2.90 -2.94
C VAL A 174 -2.36 -4.11 -2.87
N PHE A 175 -1.24 -3.98 -2.18
CA PHE A 175 -0.28 -5.06 -1.94
C PHE A 175 -0.56 -5.70 -0.59
N VAL A 176 -0.64 -7.03 -0.55
CA VAL A 176 -0.78 -7.79 0.71
C VAL A 176 0.47 -8.65 0.88
N VAL A 177 1.23 -8.34 1.94
CA VAL A 177 2.51 -8.98 2.27
C VAL A 177 2.41 -9.73 3.59
N ALA A 178 3.34 -10.64 3.87
CA ALA A 178 3.30 -11.38 5.13
C ALA A 178 3.67 -10.50 6.30
N ARG A 179 4.72 -9.68 6.15
CA ARG A 179 5.18 -8.75 7.18
C ARG A 179 5.50 -7.39 6.58
N LEU A 180 5.07 -6.33 7.26
CA LEU A 180 5.38 -4.96 6.91
C LEU A 180 6.08 -4.27 8.08
N GLY A 181 7.41 -4.15 8.01
CA GLY A 181 8.22 -3.54 9.05
C GLY A 181 7.91 -2.05 9.23
N ASP A 182 7.96 -1.59 10.48
CA ASP A 182 8.02 -0.17 10.79
C ASP A 182 9.40 0.39 10.39
N ILE A 183 9.41 1.39 9.51
CA ILE A 183 10.65 2.00 9.02
C ILE A 183 11.23 3.04 9.98
N ASP A 184 10.44 3.45 10.97
CA ASP A 184 10.83 4.44 11.98
C ASP A 184 11.19 3.76 13.30
N ILE A 185 10.73 2.53 13.55
CA ILE A 185 11.04 1.73 14.75
C ILE A 185 11.54 0.34 14.34
N ALA A 186 12.85 0.11 14.43
CA ALA A 186 13.47 -1.14 14.02
C ALA A 186 12.90 -2.35 14.79
N GLY A 187 12.55 -3.41 14.06
CA GLY A 187 12.02 -4.66 14.62
C GLY A 187 10.49 -4.71 14.75
N GLU A 188 9.82 -3.55 14.78
CA GLU A 188 8.36 -3.48 14.88
C GLU A 188 7.67 -3.76 13.53
N GLU A 189 6.40 -4.15 13.61
CA GLU A 189 5.54 -4.39 12.45
C GLU A 189 4.34 -3.44 12.45
N ILE A 190 4.01 -2.87 11.29
CA ILE A 190 2.80 -2.08 11.08
C ILE A 190 1.77 -2.86 10.27
N ARG A 191 0.50 -2.46 10.43
CA ARG A 191 -0.64 -3.15 9.80
C ARG A 191 -0.86 -2.74 8.35
N GLY A 192 -0.49 -1.51 8.00
CA GLY A 192 -0.67 -0.98 6.67
C GLY A 192 0.05 0.35 6.48
N VAL A 193 0.22 0.73 5.22
CA VAL A 193 0.71 2.05 4.83
C VAL A 193 0.22 2.42 3.44
N HIS A 194 -0.26 3.65 3.27
CA HIS A 194 -0.33 4.31 1.98
C HIS A 194 1.06 4.85 1.62
N TRP A 195 1.61 4.32 0.53
CA TRP A 195 2.91 4.66 0.04
C TRP A 195 2.82 5.52 -1.23
N ARG A 196 3.73 6.48 -1.35
CA ARG A 196 3.91 7.31 -2.54
C ARG A 196 5.34 7.13 -2.98
N ASP A 197 5.53 6.67 -4.20
CA ASP A 197 6.84 6.43 -4.80
C ASP A 197 7.72 7.66 -4.60
N ARG A 198 8.92 7.45 -4.07
CA ARG A 198 9.86 8.54 -3.79
C ARG A 198 10.40 9.17 -5.07
N ALA A 199 10.49 8.42 -6.17
CA ALA A 199 10.95 8.92 -7.46
C ALA A 199 9.84 9.69 -8.21
N ASP A 200 8.60 9.24 -8.09
CA ASP A 200 7.43 9.86 -8.73
C ASP A 200 6.21 9.84 -7.80
N ARG A 201 6.03 10.94 -7.06
CA ARG A 201 4.96 11.08 -6.05
C ARG A 201 3.54 11.06 -6.64
N SER A 202 3.38 11.08 -7.96
CA SER A 202 2.09 10.86 -8.60
C SER A 202 1.65 9.40 -8.46
N ARG A 203 2.61 8.47 -8.43
CA ARG A 203 2.41 7.03 -8.22
C ARG A 203 2.26 6.72 -6.75
N ARG A 204 1.22 5.96 -6.42
CA ARG A 204 0.88 5.62 -5.05
C ARG A 204 0.07 4.34 -4.98
N TRP A 205 0.20 3.65 -3.86
CA TRP A 205 -0.46 2.39 -3.59
C TRP A 205 -0.66 2.21 -2.09
N VAL A 206 -1.43 1.19 -1.73
CA VAL A 206 -1.64 0.74 -0.36
C VAL A 206 -0.87 -0.57 -0.18
N ILE A 207 -0.25 -0.74 0.98
CA ILE A 207 0.38 -2.00 1.41
C ILE A 207 -0.28 -2.40 2.72
N LEU A 208 -0.71 -3.65 2.83
CA LEU A 208 -1.26 -4.25 4.04
C LEU A 208 -0.37 -5.42 4.46
N SER A 209 -0.13 -5.57 5.75
CA SER A 209 0.44 -6.81 6.28
C SER A 209 -0.66 -7.82 6.58
N ARG A 210 -0.27 -9.08 6.78
CA ARG A 210 -1.22 -10.14 7.11
C ARG A 210 -1.94 -9.90 8.45
N ILE A 211 -1.38 -9.09 9.35
CA ILE A 211 -1.98 -8.78 10.65
C ILE A 211 -2.95 -7.59 10.60
N ALA A 212 -3.28 -7.08 9.40
CA ALA A 212 -4.18 -5.95 9.27
C ALA A 212 -5.62 -6.34 9.67
N ALA A 213 -6.19 -5.54 10.58
CA ALA A 213 -7.60 -5.62 10.93
C ALA A 213 -8.48 -5.07 9.80
N ASP A 214 -9.77 -5.38 9.82
CA ASP A 214 -10.78 -5.10 8.79
C ASP A 214 -10.88 -3.63 8.31
N ARG A 215 -10.54 -2.66 9.17
CA ARG A 215 -10.55 -1.22 8.85
C ARG A 215 -9.23 -0.66 8.34
N VAL A 216 -8.15 -1.45 8.34
CA VAL A 216 -6.83 -0.93 7.96
C VAL A 216 -6.81 -0.54 6.48
N LEU A 217 -7.41 -1.34 5.58
CA LEU A 217 -7.56 -0.92 4.18
C LEU A 217 -8.27 0.43 4.07
N SER A 218 -9.34 0.63 4.84
CA SER A 218 -10.10 1.89 4.82
C SER A 218 -9.27 3.08 5.30
N HIS A 219 -8.44 2.89 6.33
CA HIS A 219 -7.50 3.91 6.82
C HIS A 219 -6.48 4.30 5.75
N GLU A 220 -5.84 3.32 5.12
CA GLU A 220 -4.83 3.59 4.10
C GLU A 220 -5.44 4.17 2.83
N LEU A 221 -6.64 3.74 2.44
CA LEU A 221 -7.40 4.42 1.40
C LEU A 221 -7.73 5.86 1.82
N GLY A 222 -7.91 6.17 3.12
CA GLY A 222 -8.18 7.53 3.58
C GLY A 222 -7.01 8.46 3.22
N HIS A 223 -5.79 7.97 3.44
CA HIS A 223 -4.56 8.63 2.96
C HIS A 223 -4.48 8.71 1.43
N PHE A 224 -4.87 7.66 0.71
CA PHE A 224 -4.96 7.65 -0.75
C PHE A 224 -5.92 8.73 -1.27
N PHE A 225 -7.06 8.93 -0.60
CA PHE A 225 -8.04 10.00 -0.82
C PHE A 225 -7.66 11.33 -0.14
N GLY A 226 -6.39 11.46 0.25
CA GLY A 226 -5.78 12.73 0.63
C GLY A 226 -6.05 13.19 2.06
N LEU A 227 -6.55 12.32 2.94
CA LEU A 227 -6.65 12.62 4.37
C LEU A 227 -5.27 12.53 5.04
N PRO A 228 -4.93 13.46 5.95
CA PRO A 228 -3.85 13.28 6.90
C PRO A 228 -4.34 12.39 8.05
N HIS A 229 -3.48 12.10 9.03
CA HIS A 229 -4.00 11.67 10.33
C HIS A 229 -4.87 12.77 10.93
N SER A 230 -5.75 12.33 11.83
CA SER A 230 -6.80 13.13 12.41
C SER A 230 -6.74 13.07 13.93
N ASP A 231 -7.28 14.10 14.60
CA ASP A 231 -7.41 14.13 16.05
C ASP A 231 -8.85 13.85 16.52
N TYR A 232 -9.80 13.64 15.59
CA TYR A 232 -11.18 13.28 15.94
C TYR A 232 -11.22 11.90 16.61
N PRO A 233 -11.81 11.77 17.81
CA PRO A 233 -11.85 10.50 18.55
C PRO A 233 -12.44 9.32 17.77
N GLU A 234 -13.51 9.58 17.04
CA GLU A 234 -14.30 8.63 16.26
C GLU A 234 -13.72 8.31 14.88
N SER A 235 -12.69 9.05 14.45
CA SER A 235 -12.08 8.87 13.13
C SER A 235 -11.14 7.66 13.10
N ILE A 236 -11.26 6.83 12.07
CA ILE A 236 -10.27 5.79 11.77
C ILE A 236 -8.93 6.39 11.39
N MET A 237 -8.87 7.66 10.96
CA MET A 237 -7.62 8.37 10.64
C MET A 237 -6.85 8.79 11.88
N ASN A 238 -7.39 8.56 13.07
CA ASN A 238 -6.76 8.93 14.32
C ASN A 238 -5.96 7.76 14.92
N LYS A 239 -4.66 7.99 15.13
CA LYS A 239 -3.70 6.97 15.58
C LYS A 239 -3.50 6.92 17.09
N SER A 240 -4.00 7.89 17.87
CA SER A 240 -3.73 7.86 19.32
C SER A 240 -4.43 6.67 19.98
N PRO A 241 -3.75 5.92 20.87
CA PRO A 241 -4.34 4.81 21.61
C PRO A 241 -5.58 5.27 22.38
N ARG A 242 -6.70 4.54 22.23
CA ARG A 242 -7.91 4.75 23.03
C ARG A 242 -8.86 3.56 22.91
N ALA A 243 -9.67 3.38 23.95
CA ALA A 243 -10.70 2.36 24.02
C ALA A 243 -12.05 2.80 23.43
N ASP A 244 -12.38 4.10 23.51
CA ASP A 244 -13.72 4.62 23.18
C ASP A 244 -13.65 5.72 22.09
N PRO A 245 -14.44 5.63 21.00
CA PRO A 245 -15.16 4.42 20.58
C PRO A 245 -14.17 3.29 20.22
N PRO A 246 -14.57 2.01 20.35
CA PRO A 246 -13.70 0.91 19.97
C PRO A 246 -13.37 1.01 18.48
N TRP A 247 -12.21 0.47 18.09
CA TRP A 247 -11.76 0.52 16.69
C TRP A 247 -12.83 0.01 15.71
N SER A 248 -13.58 -1.01 16.13
CA SER A 248 -14.67 -1.64 15.38
C SER A 248 -15.91 -0.77 15.17
N GLU A 249 -15.96 0.44 15.74
CA GLU A 249 -17.08 1.39 15.60
C GLU A 249 -16.65 2.73 15.00
N ARG A 250 -15.35 2.92 14.75
CA ARG A 250 -14.81 4.14 14.15
C ARG A 250 -15.14 4.22 12.65
N GLY A 251 -15.27 5.45 12.17
CA GLY A 251 -15.54 5.78 10.77
C GLY A 251 -14.76 7.01 10.32
N PHE A 252 -15.27 7.76 9.34
CA PHE A 252 -14.76 9.10 9.04
C PHE A 252 -15.73 10.16 9.55
N VAL A 253 -15.23 11.35 9.85
CA VAL A 253 -16.10 12.47 10.25
C VAL A 253 -16.53 13.32 9.05
N ALA A 254 -17.54 14.16 9.23
CA ALA A 254 -18.10 15.02 8.18
C ALA A 254 -17.04 15.90 7.45
N ALA A 255 -16.07 16.43 8.20
CA ALA A 255 -14.98 17.24 7.63
C ALA A 255 -14.06 16.40 6.71
N GLU A 256 -13.78 15.16 7.08
CA GLU A 256 -13.00 14.21 6.31
C GLU A 256 -13.74 13.77 5.04
N TYR A 257 -15.04 13.45 5.16
CA TYR A 257 -15.88 13.16 4.00
C TYR A 257 -15.87 14.29 2.96
N THR A 258 -15.96 15.54 3.42
CA THR A 258 -15.88 16.71 2.54
C THR A 258 -14.54 16.78 1.81
N ARG A 259 -13.44 16.50 2.50
CA ARG A 259 -12.10 16.47 1.88
C ARG A 259 -11.96 15.33 0.89
N MET A 260 -12.41 14.13 1.24
CA MET A 260 -12.34 12.95 0.37
C MET A 260 -13.15 13.13 -0.91
N ARG A 261 -14.36 13.71 -0.88
CA ARG A 261 -15.14 14.03 -2.10
C ARG A 261 -14.32 14.88 -3.08
N ARG A 262 -13.69 15.96 -2.58
CA ARG A 262 -12.83 16.81 -3.42
C ARG A 262 -11.61 16.08 -3.99
N HIS A 263 -11.08 15.08 -3.30
CA HIS A 263 -9.95 14.28 -3.79
C HIS A 263 -10.42 13.22 -4.79
N ARG A 264 -11.54 12.55 -4.53
CA ARG A 264 -12.22 11.63 -5.45
C ARG A 264 -12.43 12.31 -6.81
N ASP A 265 -13.02 13.49 -6.83
CA ASP A 265 -13.32 14.22 -8.07
C ASP A 265 -12.05 14.58 -8.85
N ARG A 266 -10.98 14.95 -8.13
CA ARG A 266 -9.66 15.19 -8.75
C ARG A 266 -9.04 13.93 -9.32
N MET A 267 -9.16 12.80 -8.63
CA MET A 267 -8.63 11.52 -9.11
C MET A 267 -9.38 11.02 -10.34
N LEU A 268 -10.70 11.22 -10.39
CA LEU A 268 -11.51 10.99 -11.58
C LEU A 268 -11.05 11.89 -12.74
N ALA A 269 -10.92 13.19 -12.50
CA ALA A 269 -10.50 14.15 -13.53
C ALA A 269 -9.08 13.86 -14.06
N SER A 270 -8.17 13.34 -13.23
CA SER A 270 -6.81 13.00 -13.63
C SER A 270 -6.65 11.57 -14.17
N GLY A 271 -7.72 10.78 -14.20
CA GLY A 271 -7.67 9.35 -14.56
C GLY A 271 -6.90 8.47 -13.55
N MET A 272 -6.58 8.98 -12.36
CA MET A 272 -5.94 8.18 -11.31
C MET A 272 -6.85 7.04 -10.86
N LEU A 273 -8.16 7.30 -10.81
CA LEU A 273 -9.19 6.29 -10.67
C LEU A 273 -10.18 6.44 -11.83
N ILE A 274 -10.69 5.33 -12.33
CA ILE A 274 -11.76 5.29 -13.34
C ILE A 274 -13.04 4.83 -12.67
N ASN A 275 -14.17 5.43 -13.07
CA ASN A 275 -15.48 5.01 -12.61
C ASN A 275 -16.04 3.89 -13.49
N HIS A 276 -16.17 2.69 -12.94
CA HIS A 276 -16.77 1.54 -13.63
C HIS A 276 -18.30 1.51 -13.57
N ALA A 277 -18.93 2.36 -12.74
CA ALA A 277 -20.39 2.41 -12.67
C ALA A 277 -21.02 2.87 -13.99
N ALA A 278 -20.29 3.61 -14.82
CA ALA A 278 -20.75 4.05 -16.14
C ALA A 278 -20.72 2.95 -17.22
N GLN A 279 -20.18 1.76 -16.91
CA GLN A 279 -20.02 0.64 -17.84
C GLN A 279 -20.98 -0.53 -17.53
N ARG A 280 -21.79 -0.42 -16.48
CA ARG A 280 -22.85 -1.37 -16.11
C ARG A 280 -24.17 -0.91 -16.71
#